data_AF-A0A2V9KRX0-F1
#
_entry.id   AF-A0A2V9KRX0-F1
#
_cell.length_a   1.000
_cell.length_b   1.000
_cell.length_c   1.000
_cell.angle_alpha   90.00
_cell.angle_beta   90.00
_cell.angle_gamma   90.00
#
_symmetry.space_group_name_H-M   'P 1'
#
loop_
_entity.id
_entity.type
_entity.pdbx_description
1 polymer ?
#
loop_
_entity_poly.entity_id
_entity_poly.type
_entity_poly.pdbx_seq_one_letter_code
_entity_poly.pdbx_strand_id
1 'polypeptide(L)' 'ELNPACVQSCPPKALVFGDLNDPSSEVSRLTRSRRATKLLGELGTLPKVTYLEQASWEDEADKL' A
#
# COMPACT_ATOMS: atom_id res chain seq x y z
N GLU A 1 -13.17 11.66 1.05
CA GLU A 1 -12.31 11.09 -0.01
C GLU A 1 -13.18 10.42 -1.07
N LEU A 2 -12.87 10.63 -2.35
CA LEU A 2 -13.60 10.00 -3.46
C LEU A 2 -12.86 8.72 -3.86
N ASN A 3 -13.52 7.56 -3.74
CA ASN A 3 -12.89 6.27 -4.04
C ASN A 3 -13.15 5.84 -5.49
N PRO A 4 -12.15 5.31 -6.21
CA PRO A 4 -12.34 4.68 -7.51
C PRO A 4 -13.23 3.43 -7.45
N ALA A 5 -13.86 3.07 -8.56
CA ALA A 5 -14.74 1.90 -8.64
C ALA A 5 -14.05 0.59 -8.21
N CYS A 6 -12.78 0.41 -8.57
CA CYS A 6 -12.00 -0.78 -8.19
C CYS A 6 -11.77 -0.90 -6.67
N VAL A 7 -11.63 0.23 -5.97
CA VAL A 7 -11.50 0.26 -4.50
C VAL A 7 -12.85 -0.07 -3.86
N GLN A 8 -13.93 0.52 -4.39
CA GLN A 8 -15.29 0.27 -3.90
C GLN A 8 -15.75 -1.16 -4.12
N SER A 9 -15.37 -1.77 -5.25
CA SER A 9 -15.85 -3.09 -5.66
C SER A 9 -15.08 -4.26 -5.03
N CYS A 10 -13.96 -4.02 -4.37
CA CYS A 10 -13.07 -5.07 -3.87
C CYS A 10 -13.48 -5.55 -2.46
N PRO A 11 -14.11 -6.73 -2.31
CA PRO A 11 -14.54 -7.21 -0.99
C PRO A 11 -13.39 -7.43 0.02
N PRO A 12 -12.22 -7.97 -0.37
CA PRO A 12 -11.11 -8.16 0.57
C PRO A 12 -10.36 -6.85 0.88
N LYS A 13 -10.74 -5.71 0.26
CA LYS A 13 -10.10 -4.41 0.45
C LYS A 13 -8.60 -4.42 0.10
N ALA A 14 -8.25 -5.07 -0.99
CA ALA A 14 -6.86 -5.17 -1.46
C ALA A 14 -6.29 -3.85 -2.00
N LEU A 15 -7.15 -2.90 -2.37
CA LEU A 15 -6.76 -1.60 -2.90
C LEU A 15 -7.11 -0.52 -1.88
N VAL A 16 -6.15 0.38 -1.62
CA VAL A 16 -6.33 1.57 -0.80
C VAL A 16 -5.99 2.80 -1.64
N PHE A 17 -6.87 3.79 -1.65
CA PHE A 17 -6.72 5.03 -2.41
C PHE A 17 -6.87 6.22 -1.46
N GLY A 18 -6.10 7.28 -1.71
CA GLY A 18 -6.11 8.48 -0.88
C GLY A 18 -4.96 9.43 -1.17
N ASP A 19 -4.83 10.48 -0.36
CA ASP A 19 -3.79 11.50 -0.52
C ASP A 19 -2.45 11.07 0.09
N LEU A 20 -1.40 10.97 -0.74
CA LEU A 20 -0.05 10.66 -0.28
C LEU A 20 0.59 11.79 0.54
N ASN A 21 0.17 13.04 0.32
CA ASN A 21 0.72 14.21 1.01
C ASN A 21 0.14 14.38 2.42
N ASP A 22 -1.04 13.81 2.68
CA ASP A 22 -1.62 13.77 4.03
C ASP A 22 -0.96 12.64 4.84
N PRO A 23 -0.17 12.94 5.89
CA PRO A 23 0.50 11.92 6.68
C PRO A 23 -0.47 11.02 7.46
N SER A 24 -1.69 11.50 7.70
CA SER A 24 -2.75 10.78 8.41
C SER A 24 -3.54 9.82 7.51
N SER A 25 -3.39 9.92 6.19
CA SER A 25 -4.09 9.03 5.25
C SER A 25 -3.58 7.59 5.35
N GLU A 26 -4.48 6.65 5.08
CA GLU A 26 -4.14 5.24 5.11
C GLU A 26 -3.08 4.88 4.06
N VAL A 27 -3.19 5.44 2.85
CA VAL A 27 -2.20 5.25 1.78
C VAL A 27 -0.83 5.75 2.23
N SER A 28 -0.73 6.96 2.79
CA SER A 28 0.53 7.53 3.25
C SER A 28 1.20 6.62 4.28
N ARG A 29 0.44 6.09 5.24
CA ARG A 29 0.94 5.13 6.23
C ARG A 29 1.37 3.79 5.61
N LEU A 30 0.58 3.22 4.70
CA LEU A 30 0.91 1.93 4.06
C LEU A 30 2.15 2.03 3.17
N THR A 31 2.37 3.15 2.49
CA THR A 31 3.59 3.35 1.69
C THR A 31 4.89 3.43 2.50
N ARG A 32 4.80 3.67 3.81
CA ARG A 32 5.93 3.65 4.75
C ARG A 32 6.12 2.30 5.45
N SER A 33 5.26 1.31 5.14
CA SER A 33 5.38 -0.05 5.67
C SER A 33 6.69 -0.70 5.21
N ARG A 34 7.26 -1.58 6.05
CA ARG A 34 8.41 -2.42 5.63
C ARG A 34 8.06 -3.33 4.45
N ARG A 35 6.79 -3.66 4.26
CA ARG A 35 6.28 -4.48 3.14
C ARG A 35 6.07 -3.68 1.85
N ALA A 36 6.30 -2.37 1.85
CA ALA A 36 6.01 -1.52 0.72
C ALA A 36 7.10 -1.62 -0.35
N THR A 37 6.71 -1.96 -1.59
CA THR A 37 7.61 -2.02 -2.73
C THR A 37 7.05 -1.31 -3.96
N LYS A 38 7.95 -0.80 -4.80
CA LYS A 38 7.64 -0.16 -6.09
C LYS A 38 7.99 -1.12 -7.20
N LEU A 39 7.02 -1.40 -8.06
CA LEU A 39 7.23 -2.28 -9.21
C LEU A 39 8.24 -1.63 -10.17
N LEU A 40 9.31 -2.38 -10.50
CA LEU A 40 10.38 -1.95 -11.41
C LEU A 40 11.01 -0.60 -11.01
N GLY A 41 11.29 -0.42 -9.71
CA GLY A 41 11.82 0.82 -9.16
C GLY A 41 13.15 1.27 -9.77
N GLU A 42 13.95 0.33 -10.27
CA GLU A 42 15.22 0.54 -10.96
C GLU A 42 15.08 1.36 -12.25
N LEU A 43 13.90 1.40 -12.86
CA LEU A 43 13.64 2.17 -14.09
C LEU A 43 13.39 3.66 -13.83
N GLY A 44 13.31 4.10 -12.57
CA GLY A 44 13.17 5.51 -12.22
C GLY A 44 11.84 6.16 -12.65
N THR A 45 10.79 5.38 -12.91
CA THR A 45 9.48 5.87 -13.39
C THR A 45 8.61 6.50 -12.30
N LEU A 46 9.04 6.41 -11.04
CA LEU A 46 8.37 6.99 -9.86
C LEU A 46 6.85 6.68 -9.79
N PRO A 47 6.44 5.39 -9.88
CA PRO A 47 5.03 5.04 -9.96
C PRO A 47 4.28 5.41 -8.67
N LYS A 48 3.02 5.84 -8.81
CA LYS A 48 2.16 6.21 -7.69
C LYS A 48 1.43 5.03 -7.03
N VAL A 49 1.52 3.84 -7.63
CA VAL A 49 1.08 2.58 -7.01
C VAL A 49 2.21 2.00 -6.17
N THR A 50 1.88 1.52 -4.98
CA THR A 50 2.80 0.79 -4.08
C THR A 50 2.18 -0.55 -3.79
N TYR A 51 2.95 -1.62 -3.96
CA TYR A 51 2.51 -2.98 -3.61
C TYR A 51 2.93 -3.29 -2.19
N LEU A 52 2.13 -4.08 -1.50
CA LEU A 52 2.48 -4.63 -0.20
C LEU A 52 2.81 -6.10 -0.36
N GLU A 53 4.03 -6.48 0.00
CA GLU A 53 4.45 -7.87 0.01
C GLU A 53 3.60 -8.70 0.99
N GLN A 54 3.45 -9.99 0.70
CA GLN A 54 2.75 -10.90 1.59
C GLN A 54 3.48 -10.95 2.92
N ALA A 55 2.74 -10.81 4.03
CA ALA A 55 3.33 -11.02 5.35
C ALA A 55 3.79 -12.47 5.44
N SER A 56 5.05 -12.68 5.81
CA SER A 56 5.55 -14.02 6.08
C SER A 56 5.10 -14.48 7.47
N TRP A 57 5.24 -15.77 7.75
CA TRP A 57 4.91 -16.31 9.07
C TRP A 57 5.85 -15.76 10.16
N GLU A 58 7.06 -15.36 9.79
CA GLU A 58 8.03 -14.69 10.67
C GLU A 58 7.59 -13.25 11.02
N ASP A 59 6.97 -12.51 10.09
CA ASP A 59 6.45 -11.15 10.33
C ASP A 59 5.36 -11.10 11.41
N GLU A 60 4.61 -12.21 11.60
CA GLU A 60 3.58 -12.33 12.64
C GLU A 60 4.19 -12.65 14.01
N ALA A 61 5.33 -13.34 14.06
CA ALA A 61 6.03 -13.64 15.30
C ALA A 61 6.65 -12.38 15.94
N ASP A 62 7.09 -11.41 15.12
CA ASP A 62 7.61 -10.10 15.56
C ASP A 62 6.53 -9.19 16.20
N LYS A 63 5.24 -9.57 16.13
CA LYS A 63 4.13 -8.85 16.77
C LYS A 63 3.72 -9.42 18.14
N LEU A 64 4.31 -10.55 18.57
CA LEU A 64 4.12 -11.18 19.88
C LEU A 64 5.17 -10.68 20.88
#